data_AF-A0A929RTA7-F1
#
_entry.id   AF-A0A929RTA7-F1
#
_cell.length_a   1.000
_cell.length_b   1.000
_cell.length_c   1.000
_cell.angle_alpha   90.00
_cell.angle_beta   90.00
_cell.angle_gamma   90.00
#
_symmetry.space_group_name_H-M   'P 1'
#
loop_
_entity.id
_entity.type
_entity.pdbx_description
1 polymer ?
#
loop_
_entity_poly.entity_id
_entity_poly.type
_entity_poly.pdbx_seq_one_letter_code
_entity_poly.pdbx_strand_id
1 'polypeptide(L)'
;FSQLLPRSATGERMNPYTSMWTGVTPGDGPQEFHLILMDNGRTKVLCDPIGRQALACIRCGSCMNICPVYQHTSGHAYGSVYPGPIGAILTPQLTQGLDEHDPVHTLPFASSLCGACGEVCPVKIDIPTILIHMRARTVDVKRNLVPDVWDLAMGVATPVMSNSTLWKAAGTGTKATRLFAKKGSIGALPFPASLWTRARDLPVAPKETFRQWWKRTHKDSDANAPRTDRPATGLPLASEHGMTTSTTQKEA
;
A
#
# COMPACT_ATOMS: atom_id res chain seq x y z
N PHE A 1 -26.14 -10.19 2.94
CA PHE A 1 -25.25 -9.45 3.86
C PHE A 1 -25.02 -10.18 5.18
N SER A 2 -26.07 -10.51 5.95
CA SER A 2 -25.92 -11.10 7.30
C SER A 2 -25.23 -12.47 7.36
N GLN A 3 -25.24 -13.23 6.25
CA GLN A 3 -24.48 -14.49 6.14
C GLN A 3 -23.02 -14.28 5.75
N LEU A 4 -22.69 -13.15 5.10
CA LEU A 4 -21.37 -12.88 4.53
C LEU A 4 -20.40 -12.42 5.63
N LEU A 5 -20.85 -11.55 6.53
CA LEU A 5 -20.04 -11.07 7.67
C LEU A 5 -19.44 -12.19 8.52
N PRO A 6 -20.24 -13.09 9.12
CA PRO A 6 -19.70 -14.06 10.06
C PRO A 6 -18.85 -15.12 9.35
N ARG A 7 -19.18 -15.49 8.10
CA ARG A 7 -18.37 -16.43 7.30
C ARG A 7 -17.01 -15.87 6.91
N SER A 8 -16.95 -14.58 6.58
CA SER A 8 -15.69 -13.92 6.21
C SER A 8 -14.80 -13.59 7.41
N ALA A 9 -15.38 -13.45 8.60
CA ALA A 9 -14.69 -13.02 9.82
C ALA A 9 -14.10 -14.20 10.63
N THR A 10 -14.94 -14.77 11.50
CA THR A 10 -14.59 -15.77 12.52
C THR A 10 -15.20 -17.13 12.24
N GLY A 11 -16.03 -17.25 11.19
CA GLY A 11 -16.75 -18.48 10.86
C GLY A 11 -17.98 -18.72 11.76
N GLU A 12 -18.43 -17.73 12.51
CA GLU A 12 -19.60 -17.82 13.37
C GLU A 12 -20.91 -18.07 12.59
N ARG A 13 -21.95 -18.53 13.29
CA ARG A 13 -23.28 -18.74 12.67
C ARG A 13 -24.03 -17.41 12.43
N MET A 14 -23.80 -16.42 13.28
CA MET A 14 -24.41 -15.10 13.23
C MET A 14 -23.45 -14.07 13.83
N ASN A 15 -23.41 -12.87 13.26
CA ASN A 15 -22.59 -11.77 13.78
C ASN A 15 -23.27 -11.11 15.00
N PRO A 16 -22.60 -10.96 16.16
CA PRO A 16 -23.16 -10.29 17.34
C PRO A 16 -23.35 -8.77 17.17
N TYR A 17 -22.76 -8.15 16.15
CA TYR A 17 -22.82 -6.70 15.91
C TYR A 17 -23.98 -6.26 14.99
N THR A 18 -24.96 -7.13 14.74
CA THR A 18 -26.13 -6.78 13.92
C THR A 18 -27.37 -6.62 14.79
N SER A 19 -27.86 -5.39 14.92
CA SER A 19 -29.17 -5.12 15.52
C SER A 19 -30.21 -4.99 14.42
N MET A 20 -31.35 -5.66 14.58
CA MET A 20 -32.52 -5.53 13.72
C MET A 20 -33.68 -4.99 14.54
N TRP A 21 -34.26 -3.87 14.11
CA TRP A 21 -35.48 -3.32 14.70
C TRP A 21 -36.64 -3.55 13.74
N THR A 22 -37.62 -4.33 14.17
CA THR A 22 -38.77 -4.74 13.34
C THR A 22 -40.03 -3.89 13.60
N GLY A 23 -39.91 -2.83 14.41
CA GLY A 23 -41.02 -1.98 14.85
C GLY A 23 -41.45 -2.27 16.29
N VAL A 24 -42.56 -1.64 16.69
CA VAL A 24 -43.17 -1.81 18.03
C VAL A 24 -44.39 -2.72 17.95
N THR A 25 -44.74 -3.34 19.07
CA THR A 25 -45.99 -4.10 19.24
C THR A 25 -46.98 -3.30 20.10
N PRO A 26 -48.31 -3.54 20.00
CA PRO A 26 -49.28 -2.82 20.84
C PRO A 26 -48.96 -2.99 22.33
N GLY A 27 -48.73 -1.88 23.04
CA GLY A 27 -48.37 -1.87 24.46
C GLY A 27 -46.91 -2.18 24.78
N ASP A 28 -46.06 -2.43 23.80
CA ASP A 28 -44.64 -2.75 24.01
C ASP A 28 -43.73 -2.12 22.93
N GLY A 29 -42.78 -1.30 23.39
CA GLY A 29 -41.80 -0.62 22.56
C GLY A 29 -41.62 0.87 22.88
N PRO A 30 -40.58 1.51 22.33
CA PRO A 30 -40.32 2.93 22.52
C PRO A 30 -41.46 3.79 21.95
N GLN A 31 -41.90 4.79 22.72
CA GLN A 31 -42.88 5.80 22.27
C GLN A 31 -42.27 6.78 21.27
N GLU A 32 -40.95 6.99 21.36
CA GLU A 32 -40.18 7.85 20.46
C GLU A 32 -38.88 7.16 20.04
N PHE A 33 -38.51 7.32 18.77
CA PHE A 33 -37.27 6.83 18.21
C PHE A 33 -36.46 8.00 17.62
N HIS A 34 -35.27 8.22 18.17
CA HIS A 34 -34.36 9.29 17.75
C HIS A 34 -33.15 8.68 17.02
N LEU A 35 -33.01 8.95 15.73
CA LEU A 35 -31.86 8.52 14.92
C LEU A 35 -30.87 9.68 14.75
N ILE A 36 -29.70 9.58 15.37
CA ILE A 36 -28.61 10.55 15.22
C ILE A 36 -27.57 9.97 14.27
N LEU A 37 -27.43 10.56 13.09
CA LEU A 37 -26.40 10.21 12.11
C LEU A 37 -25.22 11.16 12.23
N MET A 38 -24.05 10.64 12.61
CA MET A 38 -22.81 11.42 12.73
C MET A 38 -21.86 11.11 11.58
N ASP A 39 -21.50 12.13 10.80
CA ASP A 39 -20.58 11.98 9.66
C ASP A 39 -19.18 11.52 10.11
N ASN A 40 -18.63 12.17 11.14
CA ASN A 40 -17.29 11.90 11.66
C ASN A 40 -16.19 11.87 10.57
N GLY A 41 -16.24 12.80 9.62
CA GLY A 41 -15.26 12.95 8.55
C GLY A 41 -15.52 12.10 7.31
N ARG A 42 -16.56 11.23 7.30
CA ARG A 42 -16.88 10.36 6.16
C ARG A 42 -17.18 11.12 4.87
N THR A 43 -17.79 12.29 4.95
CA THR A 43 -18.04 13.15 3.77
C THR A 43 -16.71 13.59 3.13
N LYS A 44 -15.68 13.86 3.93
CA LYS A 44 -14.33 14.20 3.41
C LYS A 44 -13.67 12.98 2.77
N VAL A 45 -13.81 11.79 3.38
CA VAL A 45 -13.32 10.53 2.82
C VAL A 45 -14.00 10.23 1.47
N LEU A 46 -15.31 10.51 1.37
CA LEU A 46 -16.08 10.29 0.15
C LEU A 46 -15.58 11.13 -1.04
N CYS A 47 -15.00 12.30 -0.77
CA CYS A 47 -14.43 13.18 -1.78
C CYS A 47 -13.11 12.65 -2.38
N ASP A 48 -12.43 11.71 -1.72
CA ASP A 48 -11.20 11.10 -2.23
C ASP A 48 -11.56 9.94 -3.19
N PRO A 49 -11.33 10.06 -4.51
CA PRO A 49 -11.79 9.07 -5.49
C PRO A 49 -11.20 7.67 -5.26
N ILE A 50 -9.99 7.61 -4.67
CA ILE A 50 -9.28 6.37 -4.36
C ILE A 50 -9.65 5.91 -2.95
N GLY A 51 -9.56 6.84 -1.99
CA GLY A 51 -9.77 6.58 -0.56
C GLY A 51 -11.21 6.19 -0.18
N ARG A 52 -12.22 6.68 -0.91
CA ARG A 52 -13.65 6.45 -0.63
C ARG A 52 -14.06 4.99 -0.61
N GLN A 53 -13.32 4.11 -1.28
CA GLN A 53 -13.56 2.66 -1.24
C GLN A 53 -13.54 2.12 0.20
N ALA A 54 -12.75 2.73 1.10
CA ALA A 54 -12.69 2.34 2.50
C ALA A 54 -14.06 2.46 3.21
N LEU A 55 -14.96 3.34 2.74
CA LEU A 55 -16.31 3.51 3.28
C LEU A 55 -17.25 2.34 2.96
N ALA A 56 -16.92 1.52 1.96
CA ALA A 56 -17.66 0.29 1.67
C ALA A 56 -17.36 -0.83 2.69
N CYS A 57 -16.44 -0.61 3.63
CA CYS A 57 -16.05 -1.61 4.60
C CYS A 57 -17.23 -2.02 5.48
N ILE A 58 -17.49 -3.32 5.50
CA ILE A 58 -18.56 -3.94 6.28
C ILE A 58 -18.07 -4.43 7.65
N ARG A 59 -16.80 -4.17 8.00
CA ARG A 59 -16.13 -4.62 9.24
C ARG A 59 -16.14 -6.15 9.43
N CYS A 60 -15.93 -6.90 8.36
CA CYS A 60 -15.80 -8.36 8.43
C CYS A 60 -14.46 -8.85 9.02
N GLY A 61 -13.43 -8.01 9.14
CA GLY A 61 -12.16 -8.41 9.75
C GLY A 61 -11.27 -9.40 8.97
N SER A 62 -11.69 -9.91 7.81
CA SER A 62 -10.88 -10.81 6.97
C SER A 62 -9.51 -10.21 6.63
N CYS A 63 -9.48 -8.91 6.32
CA CYS A 63 -8.24 -8.19 6.05
C CYS A 63 -7.30 -8.15 7.26
N MET A 64 -7.83 -8.09 8.49
CA MET A 64 -7.03 -8.09 9.72
C MET A 64 -6.46 -9.49 9.95
N ASN A 65 -7.29 -10.53 9.81
CA ASN A 65 -6.90 -11.92 10.05
C ASN A 65 -5.83 -12.42 9.08
N ILE A 66 -5.82 -11.94 7.83
CA ILE A 66 -4.80 -12.33 6.84
C ILE A 66 -3.53 -11.48 6.90
N CYS A 67 -3.56 -10.33 7.60
CA CYS A 67 -2.46 -9.38 7.57
C CYS A 67 -1.32 -9.83 8.48
N PRO A 68 -0.10 -10.05 7.93
CA PRO A 68 1.03 -10.47 8.75
C PRO A 68 1.44 -9.41 9.78
N VAL A 69 1.30 -8.12 9.44
CA VAL A 69 1.61 -7.03 10.38
C VAL A 69 0.66 -7.07 11.57
N TYR A 70 -0.66 -7.14 11.31
CA TYR A 70 -1.66 -7.19 12.37
C TYR A 70 -1.51 -8.43 13.27
N GLN A 71 -1.20 -9.59 12.69
CA GLN A 71 -0.96 -10.82 13.46
C GLN A 71 0.19 -10.68 14.46
N HIS A 72 1.22 -9.90 14.15
CA HIS A 72 2.38 -9.70 15.02
C HIS A 72 2.23 -8.51 15.99
N THR A 73 1.57 -7.43 15.57
CA THR A 73 1.47 -6.19 16.37
C THR A 73 0.18 -6.07 17.18
N SER A 74 -0.84 -6.87 16.86
CA SER A 74 -2.21 -6.73 17.36
C SER A 74 -2.83 -5.34 17.03
N GLY A 75 -4.05 -5.11 17.49
CA GLY A 75 -4.82 -3.90 17.21
C GLY A 75 -4.37 -2.66 17.98
N HIS A 76 -3.83 -2.81 19.18
CA HIS A 76 -3.40 -1.66 20.01
C HIS A 76 -2.28 -0.84 19.36
N ALA A 77 -1.41 -1.48 18.58
CA ALA A 77 -0.33 -0.80 17.87
C ALA A 77 -0.82 0.22 16.83
N TYR A 78 -2.10 0.15 16.42
CA TYR A 78 -2.69 1.06 15.44
C TYR A 78 -3.25 2.36 16.06
N GLY A 79 -3.30 2.47 17.39
CA GLY A 79 -3.70 3.74 18.06
C GLY A 79 -5.10 4.24 17.72
N SER A 80 -5.99 3.38 17.22
CA SER A 80 -7.32 3.73 16.71
C SER A 80 -8.33 2.62 16.99
N VAL A 81 -9.62 2.99 17.03
CA VAL A 81 -10.75 2.05 17.11
C VAL A 81 -10.88 1.17 15.85
N TYR A 82 -10.26 1.59 14.74
CA TYR A 82 -10.14 0.79 13.53
C TYR A 82 -8.71 0.25 13.44
N PRO A 83 -8.48 -1.05 13.73
CA PRO A 83 -7.16 -1.63 13.63
C PRO A 83 -6.93 -2.36 12.29
N GLY A 84 -5.71 -2.85 12.10
CA GLY A 84 -5.33 -3.65 10.93
C GLY A 84 -5.33 -2.87 9.61
N PRO A 85 -5.31 -3.56 8.45
CA PRO A 85 -5.18 -2.88 7.16
C PRO A 85 -6.31 -1.89 6.85
N ILE A 86 -7.53 -2.15 7.32
CA ILE A 86 -8.62 -1.20 7.17
C ILE A 86 -8.40 0.06 8.01
N GLY A 87 -7.94 -0.12 9.25
CA GLY A 87 -7.54 0.96 10.14
C GLY A 87 -6.47 1.85 9.55
N ALA A 88 -5.49 1.21 8.89
CA ALA A 88 -4.36 1.88 8.26
C ALA A 88 -4.75 2.84 7.13
N ILE A 89 -5.82 2.54 6.41
CA ILE A 89 -6.31 3.40 5.32
C ILE A 89 -7.42 4.33 5.78
N LEU A 90 -8.29 3.92 6.70
CA LEU A 90 -9.50 4.68 7.04
C LEU A 90 -9.24 5.73 8.13
N THR A 91 -8.47 5.40 9.16
CA THR A 91 -8.26 6.30 10.30
C THR A 91 -7.66 7.64 9.88
N PRO A 92 -6.56 7.69 9.10
CA PRO A 92 -5.95 8.96 8.70
C PRO A 92 -6.88 9.80 7.82
N GLN A 93 -7.79 9.16 7.07
CA GLN A 93 -8.79 9.85 6.27
C GLN A 93 -9.91 10.44 7.14
N LEU A 94 -10.35 9.76 8.19
CA LEU A 94 -11.39 10.27 9.09
C LEU A 94 -10.88 11.43 9.95
N THR A 95 -9.67 11.32 10.49
CA THR A 95 -9.08 12.35 11.37
C THR A 95 -8.39 13.46 10.60
N GLN A 96 -8.13 13.28 9.30
CA GLN A 96 -7.21 14.12 8.51
C GLN A 96 -5.78 14.11 9.07
N GLY A 97 -5.42 13.05 9.79
CA GLY A 97 -4.16 12.89 10.49
C GLY A 97 -3.02 12.36 9.62
N LEU A 98 -2.57 13.18 8.68
CA LEU A 98 -1.36 12.90 7.88
C LEU A 98 -0.17 13.77 8.28
N ASP A 99 -0.41 14.79 9.10
CA ASP A 99 0.62 15.62 9.69
C ASP A 99 1.55 14.79 10.58
N GLU A 100 2.84 15.12 10.63
CA GLU A 100 3.82 14.34 11.38
C GLU A 100 3.60 14.33 12.89
N HIS A 101 2.88 15.30 13.42
CA HIS A 101 2.54 15.38 14.84
C HIS A 101 1.30 14.56 15.19
N ASP A 102 0.54 14.07 14.21
CA ASP A 102 -0.64 13.24 14.46
C ASP A 102 -0.21 11.79 14.78
N PRO A 103 -0.70 11.16 15.86
CA PRO A 103 -0.37 9.77 16.19
C PRO A 103 -0.69 8.78 15.07
N VAL A 104 -1.65 9.08 14.18
CA VAL A 104 -2.11 8.15 13.13
C VAL A 104 -1.37 8.29 11.81
N HIS A 105 -0.44 9.25 11.68
CA HIS A 105 0.27 9.53 10.42
C HIS A 105 1.15 8.37 9.95
N THR A 106 1.56 7.50 10.87
CA THR A 106 2.38 6.32 10.59
C THR A 106 1.57 5.14 10.05
N LEU A 107 0.24 5.16 10.19
CA LEU A 107 -0.59 4.02 9.88
C LEU A 107 -0.55 3.57 8.41
N PRO A 108 -0.46 4.44 7.39
CA PRO A 108 -0.26 4.01 6.01
C PRO A 108 1.01 3.17 5.81
N PHE A 109 2.00 3.29 6.70
CA PHE A 109 3.25 2.55 6.69
C PHE A 109 3.19 1.23 7.48
N ALA A 110 2.13 0.97 8.24
CA ALA A 110 1.89 -0.29 8.96
C ALA A 110 1.47 -1.44 8.03
N SER A 111 2.19 -1.64 6.92
CA SER A 111 1.91 -2.67 5.92
C SER A 111 3.17 -3.02 5.11
N SER A 112 3.34 -4.31 4.82
CA SER A 112 4.36 -4.83 3.90
C SER A 112 3.95 -4.73 2.42
N LEU A 113 2.74 -4.23 2.13
CA LEU A 113 2.15 -4.19 0.77
C LEU A 113 2.09 -5.57 0.09
N CYS A 114 1.90 -6.65 0.85
CA CYS A 114 1.81 -8.01 0.29
C CYS A 114 0.55 -8.32 -0.53
N GLY A 115 -0.46 -7.44 -0.54
CA GLY A 115 -1.68 -7.60 -1.34
C GLY A 115 -2.79 -8.47 -0.75
N ALA A 116 -2.48 -9.34 0.23
CA ALA A 116 -3.42 -10.36 0.72
C ALA A 116 -4.75 -9.79 1.27
N CYS A 117 -4.74 -8.59 1.83
CA CYS A 117 -5.95 -7.93 2.34
C CYS A 117 -6.93 -7.51 1.23
N GLY A 118 -6.44 -7.22 0.02
CA GLY A 118 -7.29 -6.93 -1.15
C GLY A 118 -7.94 -8.20 -1.70
N GLU A 119 -7.17 -9.29 -1.78
CA GLU A 119 -7.63 -10.59 -2.29
C GLU A 119 -8.77 -11.19 -1.44
N VAL A 120 -8.63 -11.14 -0.11
CA VAL A 120 -9.62 -11.73 0.82
C VAL A 120 -10.86 -10.84 1.02
N CYS A 121 -10.84 -9.58 0.58
CA CYS A 121 -11.89 -8.63 0.87
C CYS A 121 -13.19 -9.03 0.14
N PRO A 122 -14.29 -9.35 0.87
CA PRO A 122 -15.52 -9.83 0.24
C PRO A 122 -16.30 -8.72 -0.48
N VAL A 123 -15.97 -7.45 -0.20
CA VAL A 123 -16.55 -6.26 -0.85
C VAL A 123 -15.56 -5.56 -1.79
N LYS A 124 -14.45 -6.25 -2.14
CA LYS A 124 -13.50 -5.83 -3.19
C LYS A 124 -12.89 -4.43 -3.00
N ILE A 125 -12.61 -4.05 -1.75
CA ILE A 125 -11.82 -2.86 -1.44
C ILE A 125 -10.36 -3.16 -1.76
N ASP A 126 -9.78 -2.35 -2.65
CA ASP A 126 -8.35 -2.43 -2.97
C ASP A 126 -7.51 -1.68 -1.91
N ILE A 127 -7.35 -2.33 -0.75
CA ILE A 127 -6.59 -1.79 0.38
C ILE A 127 -5.12 -1.47 0.00
N PRO A 128 -4.39 -2.32 -0.75
CA PRO A 128 -3.02 -2.01 -1.18
C PRO A 128 -2.90 -0.71 -1.96
N THR A 129 -3.80 -0.45 -2.91
CA THR A 129 -3.82 0.80 -3.68
C THR A 129 -4.04 2.00 -2.78
N ILE A 130 -5.00 1.92 -1.87
CA ILE A 130 -5.30 3.01 -0.94
C ILE A 130 -4.11 3.26 -0.01
N LEU A 131 -3.39 2.23 0.45
CA LEU A 131 -2.16 2.41 1.23
C LEU A 131 -1.09 3.19 0.46
N ILE A 132 -0.85 2.85 -0.80
CA ILE A 132 0.13 3.57 -1.65
C ILE A 132 -0.31 5.03 -1.83
N HIS A 133 -1.58 5.25 -2.12
CA HIS A 133 -2.17 6.60 -2.22
C HIS A 133 -2.00 7.41 -0.94
N MET A 134 -2.31 6.82 0.22
CA MET A 134 -2.16 7.50 1.50
C MET A 134 -0.68 7.78 1.83
N ARG A 135 0.25 6.89 1.48
CA ARG A 135 1.70 7.13 1.64
C ARG A 135 2.16 8.31 0.77
N ALA A 136 1.70 8.38 -0.48
CA ALA A 136 2.00 9.51 -1.36
C ALA A 136 1.48 10.82 -0.76
N ARG A 137 0.23 10.82 -0.28
CA ARG A 137 -0.35 11.99 0.41
C ARG A 137 0.42 12.39 1.68
N THR A 138 0.93 11.42 2.46
CA THR A 138 1.77 11.73 3.63
C THR A 138 3.06 12.43 3.21
N VAL A 139 3.68 12.02 2.10
CA VAL A 139 4.88 12.69 1.57
C VAL A 139 4.54 14.09 1.07
N ASP A 140 3.41 14.26 0.37
CA ASP A 140 2.97 15.56 -0.15
C ASP A 140 2.70 16.58 0.96
N VAL A 141 2.05 16.16 2.06
CA VAL A 141 1.79 17.03 3.22
C VAL A 141 3.08 17.46 3.91
N LYS A 142 4.12 16.62 3.90
CA LYS A 142 5.44 16.91 4.50
C LYS A 142 6.38 17.66 3.57
N ARG A 143 5.94 17.98 2.35
CA ARG A 143 6.81 18.59 1.35
C ARG A 143 7.12 20.04 1.73
N ASN A 144 8.39 20.33 1.95
CA ASN A 144 8.86 21.68 2.24
C ASN A 144 8.94 22.52 0.96
N LEU A 145 8.87 23.86 1.12
CA LEU A 145 9.02 24.81 0.01
C LEU A 145 10.40 24.71 -0.66
N VAL A 146 11.42 24.34 0.11
CA VAL A 146 12.78 24.11 -0.39
C VAL A 146 13.01 22.60 -0.46
N PRO A 147 13.46 22.06 -1.61
CA PRO A 147 13.73 20.62 -1.75
C PRO A 147 14.81 20.16 -0.76
N ASP A 148 14.57 19.04 -0.08
CA ASP A 148 15.59 18.38 0.73
C ASP A 148 16.62 17.67 -0.17
N VAL A 149 17.77 17.28 0.41
CA VAL A 149 18.79 16.46 -0.24
C VAL A 149 18.17 15.18 -0.81
N TRP A 150 17.19 14.59 -0.13
CA TRP A 150 16.46 13.42 -0.62
C TRP A 150 15.57 13.72 -1.82
N ASP A 151 14.89 14.87 -1.86
CA ASP A 151 14.09 15.28 -3.02
C ASP A 151 14.97 15.46 -4.26
N LEU A 152 16.14 16.09 -4.08
CA LEU A 152 17.13 16.24 -5.14
C LEU A 152 17.66 14.88 -5.61
N ALA A 153 18.03 14.01 -4.67
CA ALA A 153 18.53 12.67 -4.99
C ALA A 153 17.49 11.83 -5.73
N MET A 154 16.23 11.85 -5.29
CA MET A 154 15.12 11.15 -5.96
C MET A 154 14.80 11.78 -7.32
N GLY A 155 14.87 13.11 -7.44
CA GLY A 155 14.71 13.82 -8.71
C GLY A 155 15.76 13.41 -9.75
N VAL A 156 17.02 13.25 -9.34
CA VAL A 156 18.10 12.75 -10.22
C VAL A 156 17.96 11.25 -10.50
N ALA A 157 17.51 10.46 -9.52
CA ALA A 157 17.34 9.01 -9.69
C ALA A 157 16.16 8.65 -10.59
N THR A 158 15.09 9.45 -10.59
CA THR A 158 13.85 9.21 -11.37
C THR A 158 14.09 8.99 -12.86
N PRO A 159 14.76 9.88 -13.63
CA PRO A 159 15.01 9.65 -15.05
C PRO A 159 15.91 8.43 -15.29
N VAL A 160 16.86 8.16 -14.40
CA VAL A 160 17.76 7.00 -14.51
C VAL A 160 16.99 5.69 -14.29
N MET A 161 16.09 5.64 -13.31
CA MET A 161 15.29 4.46 -12.97
C MET A 161 14.12 4.23 -13.93
N SER A 162 13.51 5.29 -14.45
CA SER A 162 12.36 5.20 -15.37
C SER A 162 12.77 4.83 -16.80
N ASN A 163 14.04 5.03 -17.17
CA ASN A 163 14.53 4.69 -18.50
C ASN A 163 15.40 3.42 -18.48
N SER A 164 14.97 2.38 -19.21
CA SER A 164 15.66 1.09 -19.26
C SER A 164 17.11 1.18 -19.78
N THR A 165 17.42 2.14 -20.66
CA THR A 165 18.77 2.33 -21.21
C THR A 165 19.69 3.01 -20.22
N LEU A 166 19.24 4.08 -19.57
CA LEU A 166 19.98 4.78 -18.52
C LEU A 166 20.23 3.85 -17.32
N TRP A 167 19.24 3.07 -16.91
CA TRP A 167 19.39 2.10 -15.84
C TRP A 167 20.41 0.99 -16.18
N LYS A 168 20.46 0.52 -17.44
CA LYS A 168 21.48 -0.43 -17.91
C LYS A 168 22.88 0.18 -17.91
N ALA A 169 23.00 1.44 -18.33
CA ALA A 169 24.26 2.18 -18.33
C ALA A 169 24.76 2.38 -16.89
N ALA A 170 23.90 2.88 -15.99
CA ALA A 170 24.21 3.04 -14.57
C ALA A 170 24.62 1.71 -13.92
N GLY A 171 23.87 0.63 -14.19
CA GLY A 171 24.20 -0.71 -13.71
C GLY A 171 25.57 -1.21 -14.19
N THR A 172 25.98 -0.88 -15.42
CA THR A 172 27.32 -1.22 -15.92
C THR A 172 28.40 -0.33 -15.30
N GLY A 173 28.08 0.94 -15.07
CA GLY A 173 28.94 1.89 -14.37
C GLY A 173 29.27 1.48 -12.94
N THR A 174 28.40 0.73 -12.26
CA THR A 174 28.72 0.16 -10.93
C THR A 174 29.96 -0.72 -10.94
N LYS A 175 30.37 -1.30 -12.08
CA LYS A 175 31.63 -2.07 -12.18
C LYS A 175 32.88 -1.21 -11.95
N ALA A 176 32.81 0.11 -12.19
CA ALA A 176 33.89 1.03 -11.90
C ALA A 176 34.18 1.13 -10.39
N THR A 177 33.20 0.82 -9.54
CA THR A 177 33.40 0.78 -8.08
C THR A 177 34.41 -0.29 -7.65
N ARG A 178 34.67 -1.30 -8.51
CA ARG A 178 35.73 -2.30 -8.29
C ARG A 178 37.14 -1.69 -8.25
N LEU A 179 37.36 -0.54 -8.88
CA LEU A 179 38.64 0.17 -8.84
C LEU A 179 38.93 0.74 -7.44
N PHE A 180 37.89 0.98 -6.65
CA PHE A 180 37.97 1.50 -5.29
C PHE A 180 37.83 0.40 -4.22
N ALA A 181 37.69 -0.86 -4.63
CA ALA A 181 37.55 -1.99 -3.73
C ALA A 181 38.91 -2.44 -3.16
N LYS A 182 38.99 -2.63 -1.83
CA LYS A 182 40.14 -3.22 -1.15
C LYS A 182 39.68 -4.46 -0.38
N LYS A 183 40.37 -5.60 -0.57
CA LYS A 183 40.07 -6.88 0.09
C LYS A 183 38.59 -7.34 -0.02
N GLY A 184 37.98 -7.17 -1.20
CA GLY A 184 36.61 -7.68 -1.44
C GLY A 184 35.48 -6.82 -0.89
N SER A 185 35.80 -5.63 -0.35
CA SER A 185 34.83 -4.62 0.09
C SER A 185 35.26 -3.22 -0.34
N ILE A 186 34.30 -2.32 -0.50
CA ILE A 186 34.55 -0.88 -0.59
C ILE A 186 34.37 -0.34 0.84
N GLY A 187 35.49 0.06 1.45
CA GLY A 187 35.51 0.63 2.80
C GLY A 187 35.05 2.09 2.83
N ALA A 188 35.66 2.90 3.69
CA ALA A 188 35.27 4.29 3.90
C ALA A 188 35.31 5.12 2.60
N LEU A 189 34.15 5.58 2.14
CA LEU A 189 33.99 6.55 1.06
C LEU A 189 33.99 7.98 1.61
N PRO A 190 34.28 9.00 0.78
CA PRO A 190 34.17 10.40 1.18
C PRO A 190 32.71 10.80 1.45
N PHE A 191 32.51 11.92 2.14
CA PHE A 191 31.19 12.50 2.37
C PHE A 191 30.50 12.81 1.02
N PRO A 192 29.19 12.53 0.85
CA PRO A 192 28.22 12.05 1.84
C PRO A 192 28.14 10.52 1.99
N ALA A 193 28.73 9.75 1.06
CA ALA A 193 28.69 8.27 1.10
C ALA A 193 29.35 7.69 2.37
N SER A 194 30.26 8.45 3.00
CA SER A 194 30.82 8.15 4.32
C SER A 194 29.77 7.85 5.39
N LEU A 195 28.58 8.47 5.32
CA LEU A 195 27.51 8.26 6.30
C LEU A 195 27.00 6.81 6.29
N TRP A 196 26.99 6.17 5.12
CA TRP A 196 26.65 4.76 4.97
C TRP A 196 27.85 3.86 5.27
N THR A 197 29.02 4.17 4.71
CA THR A 197 30.22 3.32 4.84
C THR A 197 30.88 3.34 6.21
N ARG A 198 30.44 4.23 7.12
CA ARG A 198 30.83 4.19 8.54
C ARG A 198 30.18 3.04 9.30
N ALA A 199 28.95 2.64 8.91
CA ALA A 199 28.20 1.59 9.58
C ALA A 199 28.11 0.29 8.76
N ARG A 200 28.29 0.37 7.43
CA ARG A 200 28.17 -0.77 6.52
C ARG A 200 29.21 -0.74 5.41
N ASP A 201 29.93 -1.84 5.28
CA ASP A 201 30.78 -2.09 4.13
C ASP A 201 29.97 -2.26 2.84
N LEU A 202 30.45 -1.68 1.74
CA LEU A 202 29.81 -1.83 0.43
C LEU A 202 30.38 -3.05 -0.30
N PRO A 203 29.54 -4.03 -0.67
CA PRO A 203 30.03 -5.20 -1.39
C PRO A 203 30.55 -4.80 -2.76
N VAL A 204 31.59 -5.49 -3.21
CA VAL A 204 32.17 -5.27 -4.54
C VAL A 204 31.17 -5.68 -5.62
N ALA A 205 30.97 -4.81 -6.61
CA ALA A 205 30.08 -5.09 -7.71
C ALA A 205 30.47 -6.41 -8.43
N PRO A 206 29.49 -7.30 -8.70
CA PRO A 206 29.76 -8.59 -9.36
C PRO A 206 30.31 -8.40 -10.78
N LYS A 207 31.10 -9.37 -11.26
CA LYS A 207 31.75 -9.32 -12.60
C LYS A 207 30.72 -9.19 -13.73
N GLU A 208 29.57 -9.85 -13.57
CA GLU A 208 28.44 -9.80 -14.48
C GLU A 208 27.19 -9.30 -13.75
N THR A 209 26.37 -8.50 -14.44
CA THR A 209 25.03 -8.13 -13.92
C THR A 209 24.08 -9.32 -14.05
N PHE A 210 23.00 -9.34 -13.27
CA PHE A 210 21.97 -10.39 -13.39
C PHE A 210 21.48 -10.54 -14.85
N ARG A 211 21.28 -9.43 -15.57
CA ARG A 211 20.86 -9.46 -16.99
C ARG A 211 21.90 -10.08 -17.91
N GLN A 212 23.20 -9.85 -17.65
CA GLN A 212 24.29 -10.45 -18.43
C GLN A 212 24.39 -11.95 -18.15
N TRP A 213 24.35 -12.33 -16.87
CA TRP A 213 24.31 -13.73 -16.44
C TRP A 213 23.11 -14.45 -17.07
N TRP A 214 21.91 -13.88 -16.99
CA TRP A 214 20.68 -14.46 -17.53
C TRP A 214 20.77 -14.71 -19.04
N LYS A 215 21.24 -13.72 -19.81
CA LYS A 215 21.44 -13.89 -21.26
C LYS A 215 22.49 -14.96 -21.60
N ARG A 216 23.51 -15.10 -20.76
CA ARG A 216 24.58 -16.10 -20.96
C ARG A 216 24.09 -17.52 -20.67
N THR A 217 23.26 -17.71 -19.64
CA THR A 217 22.79 -19.04 -19.20
C THR A 217 21.47 -19.46 -19.83
N HIS A 218 20.63 -18.52 -20.26
CA HIS A 218 19.29 -18.77 -20.82
C HIS A 218 19.17 -18.15 -22.22
N LYS A 219 19.93 -18.68 -23.19
CA LYS A 219 19.96 -18.15 -24.56
C LYS A 219 18.60 -18.23 -25.27
N ASP A 220 17.80 -19.24 -24.93
CA ASP A 220 16.48 -19.50 -25.52
C ASP A 220 15.33 -18.90 -24.69
N SER A 221 15.62 -18.01 -23.73
CA SER A 221 14.60 -17.40 -22.88
C SER A 221 14.00 -16.15 -23.52
N ASP A 222 12.68 -16.15 -23.67
CA ASP A 222 11.87 -15.00 -24.08
C ASP A 222 11.80 -13.89 -23.02
N ALA A 223 12.46 -14.01 -21.87
CA ALA A 223 12.46 -12.99 -20.83
C ALA A 223 13.11 -11.65 -21.26
N ASN A 224 13.80 -11.64 -22.41
CA ASN A 224 14.31 -10.42 -23.05
C ASN A 224 13.42 -9.90 -24.18
N ALA A 225 12.35 -10.62 -24.54
CA ALA A 225 11.38 -10.13 -25.50
C ALA A 225 10.81 -8.81 -24.98
N PRO A 226 10.57 -7.81 -25.87
CA PRO A 226 9.80 -6.65 -25.48
C PRO A 226 8.49 -7.13 -24.87
N ARG A 227 8.11 -6.59 -23.70
CA ARG A 227 6.76 -6.80 -23.18
C ARG A 227 5.77 -6.39 -24.26
N THR A 228 5.08 -7.37 -24.83
CA THR A 228 4.03 -7.19 -25.84
C THR A 228 2.70 -6.88 -25.18
N ASP A 229 2.57 -7.23 -23.89
CA ASP A 229 1.52 -6.73 -23.04
C ASP A 229 1.69 -5.21 -22.85
N ARG A 230 0.61 -4.45 -23.04
CA ARG A 230 0.61 -3.05 -22.60
C ARG A 230 1.05 -3.05 -21.12
N PRO A 231 2.01 -2.20 -20.71
CA PRO A 231 2.28 -2.02 -19.30
C PRO A 231 0.94 -1.75 -18.62
N ALA A 232 0.70 -2.33 -17.44
CA ALA A 232 -0.51 -2.04 -16.68
C ALA A 232 -0.61 -0.52 -16.50
N THR A 233 -1.37 0.14 -17.38
CA THR A 233 -1.56 1.57 -17.39
C THR A 233 -2.53 1.87 -16.27
N GLY A 234 -1.97 2.30 -15.14
CA GLY A 234 -2.67 2.40 -13.87
C GLY A 234 -2.79 1.03 -13.19
N LEU A 235 -2.52 0.98 -11.89
CA LEU A 235 -3.49 0.27 -11.06
C LEU A 235 -4.85 0.89 -11.41
N PRO A 236 -5.93 0.11 -11.60
CA PRO A 236 -7.25 0.67 -11.82
C PRO A 236 -7.64 1.48 -10.58
N LEU A 237 -7.17 2.73 -10.52
CA LEU A 237 -7.69 3.75 -9.64
C LEU A 237 -9.15 3.85 -10.05
N ALA A 238 -10.03 3.55 -9.09
CA ALA A 238 -11.46 3.46 -9.30
C ALA A 238 -11.92 4.55 -10.26
N SER A 239 -12.40 4.14 -11.44
CA SER A 239 -13.13 5.06 -12.32
C SER A 239 -14.27 5.69 -11.55
N GLU A 240 -14.84 6.79 -12.05
CA GLU A 240 -16.00 7.46 -11.45
C GLU A 240 -17.19 6.51 -11.23
N HIS A 241 -17.19 5.32 -11.85
CA HIS A 241 -18.20 4.28 -11.78
C HIS A 241 -17.81 3.04 -10.95
N GLY A 242 -16.67 3.04 -10.25
CA GLY A 242 -16.20 1.88 -9.49
C GLY A 242 -15.68 0.73 -10.40
N MET A 243 -15.09 -0.30 -9.79
CA MET A 243 -14.60 -1.48 -10.53
C MET A 243 -15.77 -2.32 -11.03
N THR A 244 -16.06 -2.30 -12.33
CA THR A 244 -16.75 -3.41 -13.00
C THR A 244 -15.71 -4.42 -13.46
N THR A 245 -15.52 -5.51 -12.71
CA THR A 245 -14.74 -6.66 -13.19
C THR A 245 -15.58 -7.46 -14.18
N SER A 246 -15.78 -6.95 -15.40
CA SER A 246 -16.22 -7.81 -16.51
C SER A 246 -14.98 -8.43 -17.17
N THR A 247 -14.43 -9.47 -16.56
CA THR A 247 -13.61 -10.46 -17.26
C THR A 247 -14.52 -11.40 -18.05
N THR A 248 -15.31 -10.83 -18.95
CA THR A 248 -15.94 -11.56 -20.05
C THR A 248 -15.54 -10.85 -21.32
N GLN A 249 -14.36 -11.24 -21.82
CA GLN A 249 -14.09 -11.13 -23.25
C GLN A 249 -15.22 -11.88 -23.97
N LYS A 250 -16.00 -11.14 -24.75
CA LYS A 250 -16.76 -11.68 -25.87
C LYS A 250 -15.77 -12.16 -26.93
N GLU A 251 -16.27 -13.08 -27.76
CA GLU A 251 -15.70 -13.77 -28.93
C GLU A 251 -15.34 -15.23 -28.58
N ALA A 252 -16.08 -16.27 -29.00
CA ALA A 252 -17.07 -16.42 -30.07
C ALA A 252 -18.24 -17.32 -29.65
#